data_AF-A0A9W6WZ90-F1
#
_entry.id   AF-A0A9W6WZ90-F1
#
_cell.length_a   1.000
_cell.length_b   1.000
_cell.length_c   1.000
_cell.angle_alpha   90.00
_cell.angle_beta   90.00
_cell.angle_gamma   90.00
#
_symmetry.space_group_name_H-M   'P 1'
#
loop_
_entity.id
_entity.type
_entity.pdbx_description
1 polymer ?
#
loop_
_entity_poly.entity_id
_entity_poly.type
_entity_poly.pdbx_seq_one_letter_code
_entity_poly.pdbx_strand_id
1 'polypeptide(L)'
;MVVASPSGSGKSNTVLYIIALLSKCFTKIVICTKTNETLYNHLKDTIDNVQVIEEGVVPAMSEYDSETSKLIVFDDLVLEPKRTQAQIGQYFIRGRKAAWSMVYISQSYFGIPKTIRINSQYVILGRNLTSRDLKIISADIPSDRPIKDFISIYKKETSEKLSTLMIDIINRKVFRNVIEPVCDL
;
A
#
# COMPACT_ATOMS: atom_id res chain seq x y z
N MET A 1 -2.75 -3.97 1.96
CA MET A 1 -3.11 -2.56 1.68
C MET A 1 -2.56 -2.17 0.32
N VAL A 2 -3.18 -1.18 -0.31
CA VAL A 2 -2.66 -0.55 -1.53
C VAL A 2 -2.33 0.91 -1.25
N VAL A 3 -1.24 1.41 -1.82
CA VAL A 3 -0.81 2.81 -1.75
C VAL A 3 -0.73 3.33 -3.17
N ALA A 4 -1.59 4.30 -3.53
CA ALA A 4 -1.75 4.72 -4.91
C ALA A 4 -1.85 6.25 -5.05
N SER A 5 -0.93 6.82 -5.83
CA SER A 5 -0.94 8.23 -6.23
C SER A 5 0.17 8.53 -7.24
N PRO A 6 0.10 9.62 -8.01
CA PRO A 6 1.11 9.98 -9.02
C PRO A 6 2.54 10.07 -8.46
N SER A 7 3.56 10.13 -9.32
CA SER A 7 4.94 10.34 -8.88
C SER A 7 5.10 11.65 -8.06
N GLY A 8 6.04 11.67 -7.11
CA GLY A 8 6.29 12.83 -6.24
C GLY A 8 5.23 13.13 -5.15
N SER A 9 4.19 12.30 -5.03
CA SER A 9 3.08 12.52 -4.08
C SER A 9 3.33 11.99 -2.65
N GLY A 10 4.47 11.36 -2.38
CA GLY A 10 4.86 10.88 -1.04
C GLY A 10 4.53 9.42 -0.72
N LYS A 11 4.22 8.57 -1.72
CA LYS A 11 3.90 7.14 -1.52
C LYS A 11 4.94 6.37 -0.72
N SER A 12 6.18 6.35 -1.20
CA SER A 12 7.27 5.59 -0.57
C SER A 12 7.54 6.10 0.84
N ASN A 13 7.51 7.42 1.06
CA ASN A 13 7.60 8.03 2.39
C ASN A 13 6.47 7.59 3.33
N THR A 14 5.25 7.47 2.81
CA THR A 14 4.10 6.99 3.61
C THR A 14 4.30 5.54 4.03
N VAL A 15 4.77 4.69 3.11
CA VAL A 15 5.08 3.30 3.43
C VAL A 15 6.23 3.20 4.43
N LEU A 16 7.27 4.01 4.28
CA LEU A 16 8.33 4.08 5.29
C LEU A 16 7.80 4.49 6.65
N TYR A 17 6.94 5.51 6.71
CA TYR A 17 6.34 5.95 7.96
C TYR A 17 5.56 4.82 8.64
N ILE A 18 4.77 4.07 7.85
CA ILE A 18 4.05 2.88 8.32
C ILE A 18 5.04 1.82 8.83
N ILE A 19 6.11 1.54 8.06
CA ILE A 19 7.12 0.57 8.46
C ILE A 19 7.81 1.01 9.76
N ALA A 20 8.16 2.29 9.90
CA ALA A 20 8.77 2.80 11.12
C ALA A 20 7.85 2.61 12.33
N LEU A 21 6.56 2.95 12.19
CA LEU A 21 5.55 2.78 13.23
C LEU A 21 5.31 1.31 13.62
N LEU A 22 5.37 0.41 12.64
CA LEU A 22 4.99 -1.01 12.80
C LEU A 22 6.19 -1.97 12.80
N SER A 23 7.42 -1.47 12.74
CA SER A 23 8.63 -2.28 12.56
C SER A 23 8.75 -3.39 13.60
N LYS A 24 8.43 -3.08 14.85
CA LYS A 24 8.45 -4.03 15.98
C LYS A 24 7.33 -5.07 15.94
N CYS A 25 6.37 -4.95 15.02
CA CYS A 25 5.30 -5.93 14.82
C CYS A 25 5.69 -7.05 13.85
N PHE A 26 6.81 -6.91 13.14
CA PHE A 26 7.22 -7.86 12.10
C PHE A 26 8.60 -8.43 12.41
N THR A 27 8.72 -9.75 12.30
CA THR A 27 10.00 -10.47 12.41
C THR A 27 10.85 -10.34 11.15
N LYS A 28 10.21 -10.05 10.00
CA LYS A 28 10.86 -9.83 8.71
C LYS A 28 10.08 -8.80 7.91
N ILE A 29 10.81 -7.90 7.25
CA ILE A 29 10.26 -6.97 6.26
C ILE A 29 10.96 -7.27 4.93
N VAL A 30 10.17 -7.61 3.90
CA VAL A 30 10.66 -7.90 2.55
C VAL A 30 10.18 -6.80 1.61
N ILE A 31 11.09 -6.20 0.85
CA ILE A 31 10.78 -5.16 -0.13
C ILE A 31 11.18 -5.70 -1.49
N CYS A 32 10.19 -5.93 -2.36
CA CYS A 32 10.38 -6.34 -3.74
C CYS A 32 10.26 -5.10 -4.62
N THR A 33 11.33 -4.77 -5.33
CA THR A 33 11.40 -3.61 -6.24
C THR A 33 12.11 -4.00 -7.53
N LYS A 34 11.96 -3.19 -8.58
CA LYS A 34 12.73 -3.35 -9.82
C LYS A 34 14.17 -2.91 -9.66
N THR A 35 14.38 -1.82 -8.93
CA THR A 35 15.71 -1.23 -8.71
C THR A 35 15.74 -0.68 -7.30
N ASN A 36 16.80 -1.00 -6.57
CA ASN A 36 16.96 -0.49 -5.21
C ASN A 36 17.09 1.04 -5.20
N GLU A 37 16.43 1.66 -4.22
CA GLU A 37 16.47 3.09 -3.98
C GLU A 37 17.32 3.38 -2.74
N THR A 38 18.00 4.52 -2.71
CA THR A 38 18.75 5.00 -1.53
C THR A 38 17.91 4.96 -0.25
N LEU A 39 16.61 5.16 -0.40
CA LEU A 39 15.61 5.10 0.65
C LEU A 39 15.56 3.74 1.36
N TYR A 40 15.63 2.64 0.61
CA TYR A 40 15.58 1.29 1.17
C TYR A 40 16.90 0.87 1.81
N ASN A 41 18.03 1.40 1.33
CA ASN A 41 19.30 1.25 2.02
C ASN A 41 19.26 1.90 3.40
N HIS A 42 18.78 3.15 3.48
CA HIS A 42 18.62 3.82 4.77
C HIS A 42 17.67 3.05 5.71
N LEU A 43 16.62 2.43 5.16
CA LEU A 43 15.70 1.61 5.94
C LEU A 43 16.38 0.36 6.52
N LYS A 44 17.23 -0.33 5.73
CA LYS A 44 18.04 -1.47 6.22
C LYS A 44 18.97 -1.07 7.35
N ASP A 45 19.55 0.13 7.27
CA ASP A 45 20.49 0.63 8.29
C ASP A 45 19.77 1.03 9.59
N THR A 46 18.47 1.34 9.52
CA THR A 46 17.68 1.87 10.64
C THR A 46 16.80 0.82 11.31
N ILE A 47 16.38 -0.21 10.57
CA ILE A 47 15.43 -1.22 11.01
C ILE A 47 16.01 -2.61 10.77
N ASP A 48 16.03 -3.42 11.83
CA ASP A 48 16.48 -4.81 11.76
C ASP A 48 15.60 -5.65 10.83
N ASN A 49 16.17 -6.72 10.28
CA ASN A 49 15.45 -7.75 9.51
C ASN A 49 14.76 -7.26 8.23
N VAL A 50 15.23 -6.14 7.65
CA VAL A 50 14.82 -5.67 6.33
C VAL A 50 15.61 -6.39 5.23
N GLN A 51 14.91 -6.98 4.27
CA GLN A 51 15.46 -7.58 3.06
C GLN A 51 14.90 -6.86 1.85
N VAL A 52 15.78 -6.45 0.93
CA VAL A 52 15.39 -5.88 -0.37
C VAL A 52 15.74 -6.91 -1.43
N ILE A 53 14.76 -7.21 -2.28
CA ILE A 53 14.85 -8.11 -3.43
C ILE A 53 14.63 -7.23 -4.67
N GLU A 54 15.59 -7.27 -5.58
CA GLU A 54 15.62 -6.41 -6.77
C GLU A 54 15.15 -7.17 -8.02
N GLU A 55 15.26 -6.51 -9.18
CA GLU A 55 14.97 -7.09 -10.51
C GLU A 55 13.52 -7.56 -10.69
N GLY A 56 12.60 -7.02 -9.88
CA GLY A 56 11.18 -7.38 -9.95
C GLY A 56 10.89 -8.81 -9.48
N VAL A 57 11.85 -9.45 -8.79
CA VAL A 57 11.69 -10.79 -8.26
C VAL A 57 10.79 -10.75 -7.04
N VAL A 58 9.82 -11.66 -7.00
CA VAL A 58 8.94 -11.89 -5.86
C VAL A 58 9.24 -13.29 -5.32
N PRO A 59 9.56 -13.45 -4.03
CA PRO A 59 9.85 -14.77 -3.48
C PRO A 59 8.57 -15.57 -3.31
N ALA A 60 8.67 -16.90 -3.29
CA ALA A 60 7.56 -17.76 -2.93
C ALA A 60 7.28 -17.66 -1.42
N MET A 61 6.00 -17.66 -1.04
CA MET A 61 5.60 -17.65 0.38
C MET A 61 6.22 -18.81 1.18
N SER A 62 6.45 -19.95 0.53
CA SER A 62 7.03 -21.16 1.12
C SER A 62 8.52 -21.05 1.47
N GLU A 63 9.21 -20.01 1.00
CA GLU A 63 10.61 -19.73 1.38
C GLU A 63 10.72 -19.19 2.81
N TYR A 64 9.59 -18.87 3.44
CA TYR A 64 9.51 -18.33 4.79
C TYR A 64 8.60 -19.19 5.66
N ASP A 65 8.78 -19.11 6.97
CA ASP A 65 7.90 -19.76 7.93
C ASP A 65 6.47 -19.18 7.85
N SER A 66 5.49 -19.89 8.40
CA SER A 66 4.10 -19.42 8.47
C SER A 66 3.66 -19.00 9.88
N GLU A 67 4.58 -18.99 10.84
CA GLU A 67 4.28 -18.83 12.28
C GLU A 67 4.48 -17.39 12.75
N THR A 68 5.44 -16.69 12.16
CA THR A 68 5.84 -15.35 12.57
C THR A 68 5.21 -14.29 11.68
N SER A 69 4.90 -13.12 12.26
CA SER A 69 4.36 -12.00 11.50
C SER A 69 5.42 -11.39 10.60
N LYS A 70 5.09 -11.22 9.32
CA LYS A 70 6.00 -10.69 8.28
C LYS A 70 5.30 -9.64 7.42
N LEU A 71 6.07 -8.69 6.90
CA LEU A 71 5.59 -7.67 5.97
C LEU A 71 6.26 -7.86 4.61
N ILE A 72 5.49 -7.83 3.53
CA ILE A 72 6.01 -7.74 2.17
C ILE A 72 5.49 -6.48 1.47
N VAL A 73 6.40 -5.73 0.87
CA VAL A 73 6.14 -4.52 0.10
C VAL A 73 6.47 -4.79 -1.36
N PHE A 74 5.52 -4.52 -2.24
CA PHE A 74 5.69 -4.59 -3.69
C PHE A 74 5.74 -3.15 -4.22
N ASP A 75 6.92 -2.68 -4.62
CA ASP A 75 7.12 -1.32 -5.09
C ASP A 75 7.43 -1.25 -6.59
N ASP A 76 6.73 -0.35 -7.28
CA ASP A 76 6.80 -0.11 -8.72
C ASP A 76 6.76 -1.36 -9.63
N LEU A 77 6.16 -2.46 -9.15
CA LEU A 77 6.10 -3.73 -9.90
C LEU A 77 4.96 -3.77 -10.94
N VAL A 78 4.21 -2.69 -11.13
CA VAL A 78 2.97 -2.68 -11.94
C VAL A 78 3.17 -3.09 -13.40
N LEU A 79 4.37 -2.90 -13.94
CA LEU A 79 4.72 -3.26 -15.32
C LEU A 79 5.38 -4.65 -15.44
N GLU A 80 5.54 -5.37 -14.33
CA GLU A 80 6.11 -6.72 -14.35
C GLU A 80 5.21 -7.72 -15.10
N PRO A 81 5.79 -8.80 -15.64
CA PRO A 81 5.05 -9.80 -16.38
C PRO A 81 3.85 -10.36 -15.62
N LYS A 82 2.84 -10.85 -16.35
CA LYS A 82 1.62 -11.45 -15.77
C LYS A 82 1.91 -12.54 -14.75
N ARG A 83 3.01 -13.28 -14.89
CA ARG A 83 3.47 -14.29 -13.93
C ARG A 83 3.78 -13.67 -12.56
N THR A 84 4.57 -12.59 -12.54
CA THR A 84 4.90 -11.84 -11.33
C THR A 84 3.65 -11.24 -10.69
N GLN A 85 2.80 -10.60 -11.50
CA GLN A 85 1.51 -10.06 -11.01
C GLN A 85 0.58 -11.13 -10.44
N ALA A 86 0.55 -12.33 -11.04
CA ALA A 86 -0.21 -13.46 -10.50
C ALA A 86 0.34 -13.94 -9.16
N GLN A 87 1.66 -13.97 -9.00
CA GLN A 87 2.31 -14.33 -7.73
C GLN A 87 2.01 -13.30 -6.63
N ILE A 88 2.09 -12.00 -6.94
CA ILE A 88 1.67 -10.94 -6.01
C ILE A 88 0.19 -11.10 -5.65
N GLY A 89 -0.66 -11.41 -6.64
CA GLY A 89 -2.07 -11.71 -6.40
C GLY A 89 -2.29 -12.86 -5.41
N GLN A 90 -1.45 -13.90 -5.43
CA GLN A 90 -1.50 -14.97 -4.42
C GLN A 90 -1.19 -14.46 -3.02
N TYR A 91 -0.21 -13.58 -2.84
CA TYR A 91 0.03 -12.95 -1.52
C TYR A 91 -1.23 -12.26 -1.01
N PHE A 92 -1.92 -11.47 -1.84
CA PHE A 92 -3.15 -10.79 -1.42
C PHE A 92 -4.32 -11.73 -1.12
N ILE A 93 -4.40 -12.90 -1.78
CA ILE A 93 -5.47 -13.88 -1.54
C ILE A 93 -5.20 -14.72 -0.28
N ARG A 94 -3.99 -15.26 -0.13
CA ARG A 94 -3.68 -16.30 0.88
C ARG A 94 -2.59 -15.92 1.88
N GLY A 95 -1.87 -14.82 1.67
CA GLY A 95 -0.72 -14.43 2.48
C GLY A 95 -1.03 -14.29 3.98
N ARG A 96 -2.23 -13.81 4.33
CA ARG A 96 -2.68 -13.71 5.73
C ARG A 96 -2.64 -15.04 6.49
N LYS A 97 -2.96 -16.15 5.81
CA LYS A 97 -2.90 -17.50 6.43
C LYS A 97 -1.47 -17.96 6.72
N ALA A 98 -0.49 -17.36 6.05
CA ALA A 98 0.94 -17.57 6.27
C ALA A 98 1.58 -16.38 7.01
N ALA A 99 0.79 -15.66 7.82
CA ALA A 99 1.23 -14.54 8.64
C ALA A 99 1.88 -13.37 7.88
N TRP A 100 1.53 -13.18 6.61
CA TRP A 100 1.95 -12.02 5.81
C TRP A 100 0.97 -10.85 5.90
N SER A 101 1.52 -9.67 6.09
CA SER A 101 0.93 -8.39 5.73
C SER A 101 1.50 -7.94 4.39
N MET A 102 0.66 -7.38 3.53
CA MET A 102 1.03 -6.99 2.16
C MET A 102 0.81 -5.50 1.93
N VAL A 103 1.78 -4.85 1.29
CA VAL A 103 1.68 -3.48 0.78
C VAL A 103 1.96 -3.51 -0.72
N TYR A 104 1.08 -2.95 -1.53
CA TYR A 104 1.33 -2.73 -2.95
C TYR A 104 1.39 -1.24 -3.22
N ILE A 105 2.52 -0.75 -3.73
CA ILE A 105 2.72 0.64 -4.09
C ILE A 105 2.56 0.78 -5.60
N SER A 106 1.78 1.77 -6.03
CA SER A 106 1.57 2.04 -7.46
C SER A 106 1.43 3.53 -7.72
N GLN A 107 1.84 3.96 -8.91
CA GLN A 107 1.59 5.32 -9.38
C GLN A 107 0.11 5.55 -9.76
N SER A 108 -0.62 4.46 -10.04
CA SER A 108 -2.02 4.49 -10.45
C SER A 108 -2.82 3.41 -9.73
N TYR A 109 -3.93 3.79 -9.09
CA TYR A 109 -4.84 2.84 -8.46
C TYR A 109 -5.42 1.86 -9.48
N PHE A 110 -5.79 2.32 -10.69
CA PHE A 110 -6.36 1.46 -11.73
C PHE A 110 -5.36 0.49 -12.33
N GLY A 111 -4.07 0.85 -12.33
CA GLY A 111 -2.99 -0.04 -12.76
C GLY A 111 -2.81 -1.25 -11.84
N ILE A 112 -3.21 -1.15 -10.57
CA ILE A 112 -3.15 -2.27 -9.63
C ILE A 112 -4.16 -3.34 -10.07
N PRO A 113 -3.77 -4.62 -10.23
CA PRO A 113 -4.69 -5.69 -10.56
C PRO A 113 -5.94 -5.71 -9.67
N LYS A 114 -7.13 -5.92 -10.27
CA LYS A 114 -8.41 -5.96 -9.53
C LYS A 114 -8.37 -6.92 -8.34
N THR A 115 -7.76 -8.09 -8.51
CA THR A 115 -7.56 -9.09 -7.45
C THR A 115 -6.86 -8.52 -6.23
N ILE A 116 -5.87 -7.65 -6.40
CA ILE A 116 -5.14 -7.01 -5.30
C ILE A 116 -6.00 -5.95 -4.61
N ARG A 117 -6.75 -5.15 -5.40
CA ARG A 117 -7.63 -4.10 -4.87
C ARG A 117 -8.74 -4.66 -4.00
N ILE A 118 -9.49 -5.66 -4.49
CA ILE A 118 -10.63 -6.24 -3.77
C ILE A 118 -10.22 -7.03 -2.51
N ASN A 119 -8.99 -7.54 -2.46
CA ASN A 119 -8.45 -8.25 -1.30
C ASN A 119 -7.70 -7.31 -0.34
N SER A 120 -7.67 -6.01 -0.61
CA SER A 120 -7.04 -5.03 0.27
C SER A 120 -8.03 -4.49 1.30
N GLN A 121 -7.59 -4.43 2.55
CA GLN A 121 -8.38 -3.88 3.66
C GLN A 121 -8.20 -2.36 3.82
N TYR A 122 -7.09 -1.83 3.30
CA TYR A 122 -6.76 -0.41 3.37
C TYR A 122 -6.35 0.10 2.00
N VAL A 123 -6.82 1.30 1.68
CA VAL A 123 -6.42 2.08 0.49
C VAL A 123 -5.82 3.39 0.98
N ILE A 124 -4.59 3.68 0.60
CA ILE A 124 -3.90 4.93 0.94
C ILE A 124 -3.71 5.73 -0.34
N LEU A 125 -4.21 6.96 -0.32
CA LEU A 125 -4.16 7.89 -1.44
C LEU A 125 -3.26 9.07 -1.08
N GLY A 126 -2.20 9.26 -1.87
CA GLY A 126 -1.41 10.49 -1.84
C GLY A 126 -2.08 11.61 -2.65
N ARG A 127 -1.38 12.74 -2.75
CA ARG A 127 -1.84 13.94 -3.46
C ARG A 127 -1.94 13.76 -4.98
N ASN A 128 -2.54 14.76 -5.63
CA ASN A 128 -2.57 14.96 -7.08
C ASN A 128 -3.39 13.93 -7.88
N LEU A 129 -4.31 13.20 -7.22
CA LEU A 129 -5.30 12.40 -7.94
C LEU A 129 -6.33 13.32 -8.61
N THR A 130 -6.71 12.97 -9.83
CA THR A 130 -7.72 13.70 -10.59
C THR A 130 -9.12 13.37 -10.07
N SER A 131 -10.09 14.23 -10.37
CA SER A 131 -11.51 13.93 -10.09
C SER A 131 -11.99 12.64 -10.77
N ARG A 132 -11.37 12.24 -11.89
CA ARG A 132 -11.67 10.97 -12.56
C ARG A 132 -11.16 9.80 -11.73
N ASP A 133 -9.95 9.90 -11.21
CA ASP A 133 -9.38 8.84 -10.36
C ASP A 133 -10.22 8.65 -9.11
N LEU A 134 -10.57 9.74 -8.43
CA LEU A 134 -11.37 9.68 -7.19
C LEU A 134 -12.75 9.05 -7.42
N LYS A 135 -13.39 9.29 -8.57
CA LYS A 135 -14.68 8.68 -8.93
C LYS A 135 -14.58 7.16 -9.05
N ILE A 136 -13.56 6.66 -9.73
CA ILE A 136 -13.43 5.22 -9.94
C ILE A 136 -12.95 4.55 -8.64
N ILE A 137 -12.06 5.18 -7.86
CA ILE A 137 -11.65 4.68 -6.54
C ILE A 137 -12.86 4.56 -5.61
N SER A 138 -13.69 5.60 -5.54
CA SER A 138 -14.91 5.60 -4.72
C SER A 138 -15.91 4.53 -5.14
N ALA A 139 -15.91 4.07 -6.39
CA ALA A 139 -16.78 2.98 -6.84
C ALA A 139 -16.30 1.59 -6.37
N ASP A 140 -15.00 1.44 -6.07
CA ASP A 140 -14.43 0.21 -5.50
C ASP A 140 -14.56 0.15 -3.96
N ILE A 141 -14.98 1.26 -3.31
CA ILE A 141 -15.05 1.39 -1.86
C ILE A 141 -16.52 1.47 -1.41
N PRO A 142 -17.01 0.53 -0.59
CA PRO A 142 -18.34 0.62 -0.01
C PRO A 142 -18.46 1.86 0.87
N SER A 143 -19.32 2.80 0.50
CA SER A 143 -19.57 4.03 1.26
C SER A 143 -20.99 4.52 0.99
N ASP A 144 -21.66 5.00 2.03
CA ASP A 144 -22.99 5.63 1.91
C ASP A 144 -22.86 7.14 1.61
N ARG A 145 -21.62 7.64 1.55
CA ARG A 145 -21.32 9.04 1.36
C ARG A 145 -21.42 9.44 -0.12
N PRO A 146 -21.99 10.62 -0.43
CA PRO A 146 -21.95 11.17 -1.78
C PRO A 146 -20.51 11.35 -2.29
N ILE A 147 -20.26 10.99 -3.55
CA ILE A 147 -18.95 11.16 -4.20
C ILE A 147 -18.36 12.56 -4.08
N LYS A 148 -19.20 13.60 -4.08
CA LYS A 148 -18.76 15.00 -3.93
C LYS A 148 -18.09 15.22 -2.57
N ASP A 149 -18.61 14.62 -1.52
CA ASP A 149 -18.06 14.75 -0.18
C ASP A 149 -16.74 13.99 -0.07
N PHE A 150 -16.66 12.78 -0.64
CA PHE A 150 -15.42 12.02 -0.70
C PHE A 150 -14.30 12.82 -1.39
N ILE A 151 -14.60 13.46 -2.53
CA ILE A 151 -13.64 14.33 -3.23
C ILE A 151 -13.26 15.54 -2.36
N SER A 152 -14.21 16.13 -1.64
CA SER A 152 -13.96 17.26 -0.74
C SER A 152 -13.02 16.88 0.41
N ILE A 153 -13.30 15.75 1.07
CA ILE A 153 -12.45 15.17 2.13
C ILE A 153 -11.05 14.92 1.58
N TYR A 154 -10.93 14.21 0.46
CA TYR A 154 -9.63 13.96 -0.16
C TYR A 154 -8.84 15.25 -0.41
N LYS A 155 -9.45 16.28 -1.02
CA LYS A 155 -8.79 17.55 -1.31
C LYS A 155 -8.32 18.27 -0.04
N LYS A 156 -9.13 18.23 1.02
CA LYS A 156 -8.81 18.84 2.31
C LYS A 156 -7.65 18.12 2.99
N GLU A 157 -7.77 16.80 3.17
CA GLU A 157 -6.81 16.01 3.93
C GLU A 157 -5.49 15.76 3.20
N THR A 158 -5.47 15.93 1.87
CA THR A 158 -4.24 15.83 1.03
C THR A 158 -3.71 17.19 0.54
N SER A 159 -4.10 18.28 1.22
CA SER A 159 -3.70 19.66 0.84
C SER A 159 -2.24 20.00 1.16
N GLU A 160 -1.64 19.34 2.15
CA GLU A 160 -0.27 19.58 2.61
C GLU A 160 0.74 18.63 1.94
N LYS A 161 2.03 19.00 1.91
CA LYS A 161 3.05 18.13 1.30
C LYS A 161 3.17 16.83 2.08
N LEU A 162 3.27 15.70 1.39
CA LEU A 162 3.34 14.34 1.97
C LEU A 162 2.08 13.88 2.75
N SER A 163 1.02 14.70 2.84
CA SER A 163 -0.20 14.24 3.49
C SER A 163 -0.93 13.19 2.65
N THR A 164 -1.52 12.21 3.32
CA THR A 164 -2.25 11.10 2.70
C THR A 164 -3.61 10.90 3.32
N LEU A 165 -4.53 10.35 2.52
CA LEU A 165 -5.82 9.86 2.97
C LEU A 165 -5.78 8.33 3.02
N MET A 166 -5.87 7.76 4.21
CA MET A 166 -6.07 6.33 4.38
C MET A 166 -7.56 6.03 4.54
N ILE A 167 -8.00 5.00 3.83
CA ILE A 167 -9.36 4.48 3.89
C ILE A 167 -9.28 3.06 4.43
N ASP A 168 -9.90 2.85 5.59
CA ASP A 168 -10.15 1.54 6.19
C ASP A 168 -11.51 1.03 5.69
N ILE A 169 -11.44 0.07 4.78
CA ILE A 169 -12.62 -0.52 4.13
C ILE A 169 -13.41 -1.37 5.13
N ILE A 170 -12.74 -2.03 6.07
CA ILE A 170 -13.35 -2.99 6.97
C ILE A 170 -14.15 -2.28 8.06
N ASN A 171 -13.55 -1.26 8.66
CA ASN A 171 -14.19 -0.48 9.72
C ASN A 171 -14.96 0.73 9.18
N ARG A 172 -14.97 0.93 7.86
CA ARG A 172 -15.60 2.07 7.17
C ARG A 172 -15.13 3.41 7.76
N LYS A 173 -13.81 3.59 7.87
CA LYS A 173 -13.20 4.78 8.48
C LYS A 173 -12.20 5.44 7.55
N VAL A 174 -12.05 6.74 7.69
CA VAL A 174 -11.09 7.56 6.97
C VAL A 174 -10.14 8.20 7.96
N PHE A 175 -8.85 8.15 7.63
CA PHE A 175 -7.78 8.72 8.43
C PHE A 175 -6.90 9.62 7.56
N ARG A 176 -6.39 10.69 8.14
CA ARG A 176 -5.29 11.48 7.60
C ARG A 176 -3.98 10.89 8.12
N ASN A 177 -3.00 10.77 7.23
CA ASN A 177 -1.64 10.31 7.57
C ASN A 177 -1.61 8.99 8.37
N VAL A 178 -2.51 8.06 8.05
CA VAL A 178 -2.65 6.73 8.67
C VAL A 178 -3.18 6.74 10.11
N ILE A 179 -2.95 7.79 10.89
CA ILE A 179 -3.20 7.79 12.35
C ILE A 179 -4.30 8.75 12.80
N GLU A 180 -4.56 9.85 12.08
CA GLU A 180 -5.51 10.89 12.52
C GLU A 180 -6.92 10.57 12.02
N PRO A 181 -7.90 10.26 12.87
CA PRO A 181 -9.27 9.99 12.42
C PRO A 181 -9.89 11.22 11.77
N VAL A 182 -10.57 11.04 10.64
CA VAL A 182 -11.25 12.11 9.89
C VAL A 182 -12.76 11.95 9.96
N CYS A 183 -13.28 10.82 9.49
CA CYS A 183 -14.71 10.51 9.51
C CYS A 183 -14.97 9.03 9.24
N ASP A 184 -16.23 8.61 9.37
CA ASP A 184 -16.71 7.34 8.87
C ASP A 184 -17.13 7.44 7.37
N LEU A 185 -17.17 6.31 6.68
CA LEU A 185 -17.55 6.13 5.27
C LEU A 185 -18.98 5.65 5.09
#